data_AF-A0A529LQ96-F1
#
_entry.id   AF-A0A529LQ96-F1
#
_cell.length_a   1.000
_cell.length_b   1.000
_cell.length_c   1.000
_cell.angle_alpha   90.00
_cell.angle_beta   90.00
_cell.angle_gamma   90.00
#
_symmetry.space_group_name_H-M   'P 1'
#
loop_
_entity.id
_entity.type
_entity.pdbx_description
1 polymer ?
#
loop_
_entity_poly.entity_id
_entity_poly.type
_entity_poly.pdbx_seq_one_letter_code
_entity_poly.pdbx_strand_id
1 'polypeptide(L)'
;LVQKAVEMGAGVLQPVITQHTQVAKPGIERLRANVVEAAEQCGILAVPDVREAEKLERLLASWDRERRLIFCDEDASTNNPLPALQAVREKKLALLVGPE
;
A
#
# COMPACT_ATOMS: atom_id res chain seq x y z
N LEU A 1 10.25 1.79 -4.21
CA LEU A 1 8.87 1.51 -3.73
C LEU A 1 7.82 2.34 -4.48
N VAL A 2 7.81 3.68 -4.33
CA VAL A 2 6.76 4.56 -4.90
C VAL A 2 6.51 4.35 -6.39
N GLN A 3 7.52 4.51 -7.24
CA GLN A 3 7.38 4.38 -8.70
C GLN A 3 6.80 3.00 -9.09
N LYS A 4 7.31 1.92 -8.48
CA LYS A 4 6.82 0.56 -8.73
C LYS A 4 5.38 0.36 -8.26
N ALA A 5 4.97 0.96 -7.15
CA ALA A 5 3.57 0.88 -6.74
C ALA A 5 2.64 1.56 -7.75
N VAL A 6 3.07 2.69 -8.34
CA VAL A 6 2.35 3.38 -9.42
C VAL A 6 2.29 2.51 -10.67
N GLU A 7 3.42 1.98 -11.14
CA GLU A 7 3.51 1.06 -12.30
C GLU A 7 2.60 -0.17 -12.14
N MET A 8 2.47 -0.71 -10.92
CA MET A 8 1.65 -1.88 -10.61
C MET A 8 0.16 -1.55 -10.40
N GLY A 9 -0.25 -0.29 -10.59
CA GLY A 9 -1.65 0.13 -10.59
C GLY A 9 -2.23 0.48 -9.22
N ALA A 10 -1.39 0.81 -8.22
CA ALA A 10 -1.91 1.30 -6.94
C ALA A 10 -2.55 2.68 -7.12
N GLY A 11 -3.85 2.81 -6.83
CA GLY A 11 -4.57 4.10 -6.92
C GLY A 11 -4.40 5.01 -5.70
N VAL A 12 -3.88 4.49 -4.57
CA VAL A 12 -3.62 5.23 -3.35
C VAL A 12 -2.31 4.75 -2.73
N LEU A 13 -1.44 5.68 -2.34
CA LEU A 13 -0.31 5.43 -1.46
C LEU A 13 -0.62 5.98 -0.07
N GLN A 14 -0.74 5.06 0.90
CA GLN A 14 -0.94 5.35 2.31
C GLN A 14 0.35 4.99 3.06
N PRO A 15 1.19 5.95 3.44
CA PRO A 15 2.30 5.67 4.35
C PRO A 15 1.75 5.21 5.70
N VAL A 16 2.25 4.08 6.20
CA VAL A 16 1.81 3.48 7.46
C VAL A 16 2.99 3.41 8.43
N ILE A 17 2.79 3.92 9.64
CA ILE A 17 3.77 3.87 10.72
C ILE A 17 3.45 2.65 11.58
N THR A 18 4.43 1.76 11.71
CA THR A 18 4.39 0.52 12.51
C THR A 18 5.49 0.57 13.59
N GLN A 19 5.56 -0.45 14.45
CA GLN A 19 6.54 -0.53 15.54
C GLN A 19 8.00 -0.42 15.07
N HIS A 20 8.34 -1.02 13.92
CA HIS A 20 9.71 -1.07 13.40
C HIS A 20 9.99 -0.05 12.29
N THR A 21 9.07 0.89 12.04
CA THR A 21 9.26 1.94 11.04
C THR A 21 10.40 2.88 11.42
N GLN A 22 11.49 2.88 10.65
CA GLN A 22 12.67 3.74 10.91
C GLN A 22 12.40 5.22 10.63
N VAL A 23 11.65 5.53 9.57
CA VAL A 23 11.33 6.90 9.16
C VAL A 23 9.84 7.17 9.34
N ALA A 24 9.46 7.66 10.52
CA ALA A 24 8.06 7.90 10.87
C ALA A 24 7.42 9.09 10.12
N LYS A 25 8.22 9.99 9.53
CA LYS A 25 7.75 11.17 8.78
C LYS A 25 8.35 11.19 7.38
N PRO A 26 7.78 10.45 6.43
CA PRO A 26 8.20 10.57 5.04
C PRO A 26 7.88 11.96 4.50
N GLY A 27 8.77 12.50 3.66
CA GLY A 27 8.51 13.76 2.95
C GLY A 27 7.38 13.59 1.94
N ILE A 28 6.14 13.92 2.31
CA ILE A 28 4.94 13.67 1.50
C ILE A 28 5.01 14.39 0.15
N GLU A 29 5.49 15.63 0.10
CA GLU A 29 5.69 16.37 -1.15
C GLU A 29 6.65 15.65 -2.11
N ARG A 30 7.72 15.06 -1.57
CA ARG A 30 8.66 14.25 -2.36
C ARG A 30 7.99 12.97 -2.87
N LEU A 31 7.13 12.33 -2.07
CA LEU A 31 6.35 11.17 -2.52
C LEU A 31 5.40 11.54 -3.65
N ARG A 32 4.68 12.67 -3.53
CA ARG A 32 3.79 13.20 -4.57
C ARG A 32 4.54 13.45 -5.87
N ALA A 33 5.69 14.11 -5.81
CA ALA A 33 6.54 14.35 -6.98
C ALA A 33 6.94 13.03 -7.67
N ASN A 34 7.41 12.04 -6.91
CA ASN A 34 7.79 10.73 -7.45
C ASN A 34 6.60 9.97 -8.05
N VAL A 35 5.39 10.15 -7.52
CA VAL A 35 4.17 9.54 -8.08
C VAL A 35 3.80 10.17 -9.42
N VAL A 36 3.85 11.50 -9.51
CA VAL A 36 3.59 12.24 -10.76
C VAL A 36 4.59 11.82 -11.83
N GLU A 37 5.88 11.84 -11.51
CA GLU A 37 6.94 11.41 -12.43
C GLU A 37 6.69 9.98 -12.93
N ALA A 38 6.40 9.04 -12.02
CA ALA A 38 6.11 7.65 -12.40
C ALA A 38 4.89 7.54 -13.32
N ALA A 39 3.83 8.28 -13.03
CA ALA A 39 2.62 8.28 -13.86
C ALA A 39 2.91 8.82 -15.27
N GLU A 40 3.68 9.90 -15.38
CA GLU A 40 4.11 10.49 -16.66
C GLU A 40 4.97 9.52 -17.48
N GLN A 41 5.95 8.88 -16.86
CA GLN A 41 6.85 7.94 -17.56
C GLN A 41 6.13 6.68 -18.05
N CYS A 42 5.08 6.25 -17.34
CA CYS A 42 4.37 5.01 -17.66
C CYS A 42 3.04 5.23 -18.39
N GLY A 43 2.67 6.49 -18.69
CA GLY A 43 1.41 6.82 -19.36
C GLY A 43 0.17 6.52 -18.52
N ILE A 44 0.28 6.54 -17.19
CA ILE A 44 -0.84 6.33 -16.27
C ILE A 44 -1.69 7.61 -16.22
N LEU A 45 -2.94 7.51 -16.64
CA LEU A 45 -3.84 8.67 -16.76
C LEU A 45 -4.43 9.12 -15.42
N ALA A 46 -4.56 8.20 -14.47
CA ALA A 46 -5.09 8.48 -13.13
C ALA A 46 -3.93 8.48 -12.13
N VAL A 47 -3.43 9.68 -11.82
CA VAL A 47 -2.33 9.86 -10.85
C VAL A 47 -2.80 9.41 -9.46
N PRO A 48 -2.08 8.46 -8.81
CA PRO A 48 -2.47 7.97 -7.49
C PRO A 48 -2.48 9.04 -6.38
N ASP A 49 -3.43 8.93 -5.46
CA ASP A 49 -3.49 9.81 -4.29
C ASP A 49 -2.39 9.45 -3.28
N VAL A 50 -1.67 10.46 -2.78
CA VAL A 50 -0.70 10.29 -1.68
C VAL A 50 -1.25 10.93 -0.41
N ARG A 51 -1.54 10.07 0.58
CA ARG A 51 -2.10 10.47 1.88
C ARG A 51 -1.01 10.77 2.91
N GLU A 52 -1.40 11.48 3.96
CA GLU A 52 -0.55 11.70 5.13
C GLU A 52 -0.24 10.38 5.84
N ALA A 53 0.93 10.33 6.49
CA ALA A 53 1.34 9.15 7.23
C ALA A 53 0.42 8.91 8.44
N GLU A 54 -0.03 7.66 8.62
CA GLU A 54 -0.94 7.28 9.70
C GLU A 54 -0.40 6.05 10.46
N LYS A 55 -0.66 6.00 11.77
CA LYS A 55 -0.33 4.83 12.59
C LYS A 55 -1.22 3.64 12.21
N LEU A 56 -0.63 2.45 12.12
CA LEU A 56 -1.37 1.23 11.74
C LEU A 56 -2.60 1.00 12.63
N GLU A 57 -2.50 1.23 13.94
CA GLU A 57 -3.62 1.02 14.86
C GLU A 57 -4.80 1.95 14.57
N ARG A 58 -4.52 3.21 14.20
CA ARG A 58 -5.54 4.20 13.85
C ARG A 58 -6.17 3.91 12.49
N LEU A 59 -5.35 3.52 11.52
CA LEU A 59 -5.80 3.11 10.19
C LEU A 59 -6.75 1.91 10.29
N LEU A 60 -6.41 0.91 11.12
CA LEU A 60 -7.24 -0.28 11.33
C LEU A 60 -8.53 0.03 12.11
N ALA A 61 -8.50 0.95 13.06
CA ALA A 61 -9.68 1.34 13.84
C ALA A 61 -10.80 1.94 12.99
N SER A 62 -10.46 2.58 11.87
CA SER A 62 -11.40 3.22 10.94
C SER A 62 -11.50 2.51 9.59
N TRP A 63 -11.00 1.27 9.50
CA TRP A 63 -10.86 0.57 8.24
C TRP A 63 -12.20 0.28 7.55
N ASP A 64 -12.26 0.54 6.23
CA ASP A 64 -13.40 0.18 5.38
C ASP A 64 -13.56 -1.35 5.37
N ARG A 65 -14.62 -1.86 6.00
CA ARG A 65 -14.89 -3.30 6.08
C ARG A 65 -15.16 -3.96 4.74
N GLU A 66 -15.52 -3.20 3.71
CA GLU A 66 -15.67 -3.72 2.35
C GLU A 66 -14.32 -3.89 1.63
N ARG A 67 -13.22 -3.41 2.22
CA ARG A 67 -11.88 -3.49 1.67
C ARG A 67 -11.07 -4.60 2.32
N ARG A 68 -10.72 -5.63 1.55
CA ARG A 68 -9.78 -6.66 2.01
C ARG A 68 -8.38 -6.06 2.15
N LEU A 69 -7.83 -6.12 3.35
CA LEU A 69 -6.42 -5.89 3.61
C LEU A 69 -5.66 -7.21 3.44
N ILE A 70 -4.63 -7.20 2.59
CA ILE A 70 -3.72 -8.32 2.32
C ILE A 70 -2.34 -7.91 2.80
N PHE A 71 -1.62 -8.81 3.48
CA PHE A 71 -0.23 -8.61 3.90
C PHE A 71 0.52 -9.94 3.77
N CYS A 72 1.85 -9.87 3.75
CA CYS A 72 2.70 -11.05 3.74
C CYS A 72 3.12 -11.41 5.17
N ASP A 73 3.11 -12.69 5.49
CA ASP A 73 3.54 -13.24 6.77
C ASP A 73 4.58 -14.32 6.51
N GLU A 74 5.76 -14.19 7.13
CA GLU A 74 6.84 -15.18 6.99
C GLU A 74 6.55 -16.48 7.74
N ASP A 75 5.69 -16.43 8.76
CA ASP A 75 5.23 -17.60 9.51
C ASP A 75 4.08 -18.35 8.80
N ALA A 76 3.71 -17.92 7.60
CA ALA A 76 2.68 -18.59 6.81
C ALA A 76 3.06 -20.05 6.54
N SER A 77 2.12 -20.97 6.82
CA SER A 77 2.32 -22.42 6.63
C SER A 77 2.64 -22.87 5.19
N THR A 78 2.55 -21.96 4.21
CA THR A 78 2.84 -22.22 2.80
C THR A 78 3.38 -20.97 2.10
N ASN A 79 4.28 -21.20 1.13
CA ASN A 79 4.81 -20.16 0.25
C ASN A 79 3.96 -19.93 -1.02
N ASN A 80 2.85 -20.67 -1.20
CA ASN A 80 1.97 -20.47 -2.34
C ASN A 80 0.81 -19.53 -1.96
N PRO A 81 0.79 -18.27 -2.45
CA PRO A 81 -0.27 -17.32 -2.10
C PRO A 81 -1.58 -17.57 -2.86
N LEU A 82 -1.56 -18.35 -3.96
CA LEU A 82 -2.69 -18.47 -4.88
C LEU A 82 -3.97 -18.97 -4.19
N PRO A 83 -3.96 -20.01 -3.34
CA PRO A 83 -5.18 -20.48 -2.68
C PRO A 83 -5.81 -19.40 -1.80
N ALA A 84 -5.00 -18.64 -1.04
CA ALA A 84 -5.48 -17.57 -0.18
C ALA A 84 -6.04 -16.40 -1.00
N LEU A 85 -5.35 -16.00 -2.08
CA LEU A 85 -5.80 -14.93 -2.98
C LEU A 85 -7.09 -15.31 -3.72
N GLN A 86 -7.23 -16.57 -4.16
CA GLN A 86 -8.44 -17.08 -4.82
C GLN A 86 -9.66 -17.14 -3.88
N ALA A 87 -9.45 -17.17 -2.57
CA ALA A 87 -10.52 -17.16 -1.58
C ALA A 87 -11.09 -15.76 -1.31
N VAL A 88 -10.36 -14.69 -1.68
CA VAL A 88 -10.84 -13.31 -1.52
C VAL A 88 -12.08 -13.06 -2.39
N ARG A 89 -13.09 -12.40 -1.82
CA ARG A 89 -14.37 -12.10 -2.50
C ARG A 89 -14.65 -10.61 -2.61
N GLU A 90 -14.02 -9.82 -1.75
CA GLU A 90 -14.10 -8.36 -1.78
C GLU A 90 -13.50 -7.80 -3.06
N LYS A 91 -14.14 -6.76 -3.60
CA LYS A 91 -13.68 -6.09 -4.82
C LYS A 91 -12.74 -4.92 -4.54
N LYS A 92 -12.80 -4.38 -3.32
CA LYS A 92 -11.88 -3.35 -2.85
C LYS A 92 -10.73 -4.05 -2.14
N LEU A 93 -9.51 -3.80 -2.60
CA LEU A 93 -8.31 -4.41 -2.03
C LEU A 93 -7.37 -3.33 -1.48
N ALA A 94 -6.51 -3.74 -0.56
CA ALA A 94 -5.32 -3.02 -0.12
C ALA A 94 -4.20 -4.03 0.15
N LEU A 95 -2.97 -3.65 -0.18
CA LEU A 95 -1.76 -4.41 0.15
C LEU A 95 -0.97 -3.63 1.20
N LEU A 96 -0.69 -4.26 2.33
CA LEU A 96 0.19 -3.75 3.37
C LEU A 96 1.55 -4.43 3.25
N VAL A 97 2.60 -3.62 3.18
CA VAL A 97 4.00 -4.06 3.19
C VAL A 97 4.66 -3.40 4.39
N GLY A 98 5.29 -4.22 5.25
CA GLY A 98 6.01 -3.77 6.44
C GLY A 98 7.34 -3.08 6.12
N PRO A 99 8.01 -2.54 7.15
CA PRO A 99 9.40 -2.05 7.06
C PRO A 99 10.41 -3.22 6.93
N GLU A 100 11.70 -2.88 6.78
CA GLU A 100 12.82 -3.84 6.75
C GLU A 100 12.99 -4.66 8.04
#